data_AF-A0A2H6GJ97-F1
#
_entry.id   AF-A0A2H6GJ97-F1
#
_cell.length_a   1.000
_cell.length_b   1.000
_cell.length_c   1.000
_cell.angle_alpha   90.00
_cell.angle_beta   90.00
_cell.angle_gamma   90.00
#
_symmetry.space_group_name_H-M   'P 1'
#
loop_
_entity.id
_entity.type
_entity.pdbx_description
1 polymer ?
#
loop_
_entity_poly.entity_id
_entity_poly.type
_entity_poly.pdbx_seq_one_letter_code
_entity_poly.pdbx_strand_id
1 'polypeptide(L)' 'MMPINGLRPNFNHRRQNAPVRCCPMWGEVANSKIPQRVCREEKHAKSGRERSAYCMDCGEQLIQGK' A
#
# COMPACT_ATOMS: atom_id res chain seq x y z
N MET A 1 -20.18 20.09 -2.21
CA MET A 1 -18.78 20.27 -1.77
C MET A 1 -18.29 18.93 -1.26
N MET A 2 -17.40 18.27 -2.00
CA MET A 2 -16.74 17.05 -1.52
C MET A 2 -15.73 17.47 -0.45
N PRO A 3 -15.66 16.79 0.72
CA PRO A 3 -14.82 17.24 1.81
C PRO A 3 -13.36 17.29 1.38
N ILE A 4 -12.72 18.41 1.70
CA ILE A 4 -11.30 18.69 1.54
C ILE A 4 -10.54 17.78 2.51
N ASN A 5 -10.36 16.50 2.16
CA ASN A 5 -9.42 15.58 2.83
C ASN A 5 -8.24 15.29 1.87
N GLY A 6 -7.71 16.36 1.28
CA GLY A 6 -6.64 16.32 0.27
C GLY A 6 -5.23 16.15 0.82
N LEU A 7 -5.06 16.02 2.13
CA LEU A 7 -3.76 15.74 2.74
C LEU A 7 -3.67 14.24 3.03
N ARG A 8 -3.63 13.42 1.99
CA ARG A 8 -3.06 12.06 2.09
C ARG A 8 -1.57 12.26 2.44
N PRO A 9 -1.09 11.93 3.66
CA PRO A 9 0.31 12.13 4.02
C PRO A 9 1.25 11.23 3.19
N ASN A 10 0.69 10.23 2.51
CA ASN A 10 1.44 9.37 1.60
C ASN A 10 1.40 9.94 0.17
N PHE A 11 2.49 10.61 -0.22
CA PHE A 11 2.71 11.18 -1.56
C PHE A 11 2.64 10.15 -2.70
N ASN A 12 2.56 8.85 -2.39
CA ASN A 12 2.49 7.78 -3.39
C ASN A 12 1.27 7.92 -4.33
N HIS A 13 0.12 8.43 -3.89
CA HIS A 13 -1.01 8.64 -4.81
C HIS A 13 -0.88 9.90 -5.70
N ARG A 14 -0.01 10.83 -5.32
CA ARG A 14 0.23 12.06 -6.10
C ARG A 14 1.30 11.85 -7.18
N ARG A 15 2.14 10.82 -7.02
CA ARG A 15 3.21 10.48 -7.96
C ARG A 15 2.71 9.46 -8.98
N GLN A 16 2.72 9.82 -10.26
CA GLN A 16 2.44 8.88 -11.36
C GLN A 16 3.43 7.69 -11.41
N ASN A 17 4.60 7.84 -10.77
CA ASN A 17 5.64 6.82 -10.66
C ASN A 17 5.91 6.50 -9.17
N ALA A 18 4.87 6.15 -8.42
CA ALA A 18 5.09 5.64 -7.07
C ALA A 18 5.96 4.38 -7.12
N PRO A 19 6.92 4.20 -6.21
CA PRO A 19 7.82 3.02 -6.20
C PRO A 19 7.12 1.73 -5.74
N VAL A 20 5.83 1.81 -5.43
CA VAL A 20 5.02 0.72 -4.87
C VAL A 20 3.75 0.55 -5.71
N ARG A 21 3.27 -0.69 -5.88
CA ARG A 21 2.03 -0.95 -6.62
C ARG A 21 0.82 -0.52 -5.80
N CYS A 22 0.78 -0.90 -4.53
CA CYS A 22 -0.31 -0.61 -3.60
C CYS A 22 0.15 0.31 -2.47
N CYS A 23 -0.78 1.09 -1.93
CA CYS A 23 -0.51 2.00 -0.84
C CYS A 23 -0.40 1.24 0.49
N PRO A 24 0.72 1.36 1.22
CA PRO A 24 0.89 0.69 2.52
C PRO A 24 -0.06 1.21 3.62
N MET A 25 -0.81 2.28 3.34
CA MET A 25 -1.77 2.90 4.27
C MET A 25 -3.25 2.60 3.96
N TRP A 26 -3.58 2.29 2.70
CA TRP A 26 -4.97 2.11 2.26
C TRP A 26 -5.20 0.83 1.45
N GLY A 27 -4.15 0.10 1.07
CA GLY A 27 -4.24 -1.08 0.20
C GLY A 27 -4.58 -0.77 -1.26
N GLU A 28 -5.03 0.45 -1.57
CA GLU A 28 -5.39 0.90 -2.91
C GLU A 28 -4.20 0.91 -3.88
N VAL A 29 -4.46 0.70 -5.17
CA VAL A 29 -3.43 0.78 -6.22
C VAL A 29 -2.90 2.22 -6.32
N ALA A 30 -1.62 2.40 -6.02
CA ALA A 30 -0.88 3.64 -6.17
C ALA A 30 -0.16 3.72 -7.54
N ASN A 31 0.28 2.59 -8.08
CA ASN A 31 0.91 2.51 -9.40
C ASN A 31 0.56 1.21 -10.13
N SER A 32 -0.33 1.30 -11.11
CA SER A 32 -0.77 0.15 -11.92
C SER A 32 0.29 -0.36 -12.90
N LYS A 33 1.35 0.42 -13.17
CA LYS A 33 2.46 0.03 -14.05
C LYS A 33 3.38 -0.99 -13.40
N ILE A 34 3.40 -1.08 -12.07
CA ILE A 34 4.18 -2.09 -11.36
C ILE A 34 3.38 -3.40 -11.40
N PRO A 35 3.90 -4.50 -11.97
CA PRO A 35 3.18 -5.76 -12.04
C PRO A 35 2.91 -6.32 -10.65
N GLN A 36 1.74 -6.94 -10.48
CA GLN A 36 1.40 -7.61 -9.24
C GLN A 36 2.34 -8.79 -9.05
N ARG A 37 3.09 -8.78 -7.94
CA ARG A 37 3.92 -9.92 -7.58
C ARG A 37 3.08 -10.92 -6.81
N VAL A 38 3.38 -12.21 -7.00
CA VAL A 38 2.83 -13.25 -6.13
C VAL A 38 3.44 -13.06 -4.75
N CYS A 39 2.59 -12.65 -3.81
CA CYS A 39 2.98 -12.57 -2.43
C CYS A 39 2.97 -13.96 -1.80
N ARG A 40 4.02 -14.25 -1.03
CA ARG A 40 4.08 -15.43 -0.15
C ARG A 40 3.87 -14.94 1.28
N GLU A 41 3.27 -15.78 2.11
CA GLU A 41 3.01 -15.47 3.53
C GLU A 41 4.27 -14.98 4.27
N GLU A 42 5.45 -15.52 3.93
CA GLU A 42 6.73 -15.09 4.49
C GLU A 42 7.07 -13.61 4.19
N LYS A 43 6.71 -13.12 2.99
CA LYS A 43 6.89 -11.69 2.63
C LYS A 43 5.89 -10.81 3.38
N HIS A 44 4.67 -11.28 3.54
CA HIS A 44 3.64 -10.59 4.33
C HIS A 44 4.05 -10.48 5.81
N ALA A 45 4.58 -11.54 6.39
CA ALA A 45 5.13 -11.54 7.74
C ALA A 45 6.31 -10.57 7.90
N LYS A 46 7.21 -10.49 6.90
CA LYS A 46 8.31 -9.54 6.91
C LYS A 46 7.83 -8.09 6.82
N SER A 47 6.93 -7.79 5.88
CA SER A 47 6.38 -6.44 5.71
C SER A 47 5.48 -6.01 6.88
N GLY A 48 4.78 -6.95 7.53
CA GLY A 48 4.05 -6.70 8.77
C GLY A 48 4.97 -6.32 9.94
N ARG A 49 6.16 -6.95 10.04
CA ARG A 49 7.19 -6.56 11.02
C ARG A 49 7.73 -5.15 10.79
N GLU A 50 7.74 -4.68 9.55
CA GLU A 50 8.09 -3.30 9.18
C GLU A 50 6.95 -2.29 9.45
N ARG A 51 5.90 -2.69 10.19
CA ARG A 51 4.73 -1.88 10.55
C ARG A 51 3.92 -1.35 9.36
N SER A 52 4.02 -1.99 8.19
CA SER A 52 3.14 -1.67 7.07
C SER A 52 1.75 -2.24 7.33
N ALA A 53 0.70 -1.41 7.27
CA ALA A 53 -0.67 -1.88 7.44
C ALA A 53 -1.15 -2.75 6.27
N TYR A 54 -0.63 -2.47 5.07
CA TYR A 54 -0.94 -3.20 3.83
C TYR A 54 0.33 -3.57 3.05
N CYS A 55 0.25 -4.62 2.25
CA CYS A 55 1.31 -5.06 1.36
C CYS A 55 1.45 -4.09 0.17
N MET A 56 2.67 -3.63 -0.10
CA MET A 56 2.97 -2.74 -1.22
C MET A 56 2.90 -3.41 -2.60
N ASP A 57 2.93 -4.74 -2.65
CA ASP A 57 2.90 -5.54 -3.88
C ASP A 57 1.49 -6.02 -4.27
N CYS A 58 0.65 -6.39 -3.31
CA CYS A 58 -0.70 -6.90 -3.58
C CYS A 58 -1.83 -6.10 -2.92
N GLY A 59 -1.52 -5.20 -1.98
CA GLY A 59 -2.52 -4.44 -1.23
C GLY A 59 -3.16 -5.19 -0.07
N GLU A 60 -2.76 -6.44 0.20
CA GLU A 60 -3.32 -7.25 1.29
C GLU A 60 -3.01 -6.64 2.66
N GLN A 61 -4.00 -6.61 3.54
CA GLN A 61 -3.84 -6.08 4.89
C GLN A 61 -2.92 -7.01 5.70
N LEU A 62 -1.81 -6.47 6.20
CA LEU A 62 -0.78 -7.22 6.94
C LEU A 62 -0.96 -7.11 8.46
N ILE A 63 -1.57 -6.01 8.91
CA ILE A 63 -1.87 -5.77 10.32
C ILE A 63 -3.38 -5.84 10.47
N GLN A 64 -3.88 -7.03 10.80
CA GLN A 64 -5.18 -7.16 11.45
C GLN A 64 -4.96 -6.84 12.92
N GLY A 65 -5.24 -5.58 13.30
CA GLY A 65 -5.31 -5.19 14.70
C GLY A 65 -6.30 -6.10 15.43
N LYS A 66 -5.85 -6.69 16.54
CA LYS A 66 -6.75 -7.25 17.56
C LYS A 66 -7.60 -6.15 18.18
#